data_AF-A0A9D6IIV5-F1
#
_entry.id   AF-A0A9D6IIV5-F1
#
_cell.length_a   1.000
_cell.length_b   1.000
_cell.length_c   1.000
_cell.angle_alpha   90.00
_cell.angle_beta   90.00
_cell.angle_gamma   90.00
#
_symmetry.space_group_name_H-M   'P 1'
#
loop_
_entity.id
_entity.type
_entity.pdbx_description
1 polymer ?
#
loop_
_entity_poly.entity_id
_entity_poly.type
_entity_poly.pdbx_seq_one_letter_code
_entity_poly.pdbx_strand_id
1 'polypeptide(L)'
;MATLKLQPVYEPLGSVWHGEDAELLEQMLTLYPRKPPSRILDSTVNGGRFWRGSKRRIIGLDIELKHKPSIVADNTRMPFCNRSFDVIVYDPPHIPNQGKDKSKDFNT
;
A
#
# COMPACT_ATOMS: atom_id res chain seq x y z
N MET A 1 2.09 -18.60 -48.76
CA MET A 1 2.89 -17.56 -48.09
C MET A 1 2.05 -17.00 -46.95
N ALA A 2 2.29 -17.44 -45.70
CA ALA A 2 1.52 -17.00 -44.54
C ALA A 2 2.22 -15.78 -43.91
N THR A 3 1.51 -14.66 -43.83
CA THR A 3 1.99 -13.42 -43.22
C THR A 3 1.97 -13.56 -41.69
N LEU A 4 3.14 -13.63 -41.07
CA LEU A 4 3.28 -13.53 -39.61
C LEU A 4 2.86 -12.13 -39.16
N LYS A 5 1.75 -12.03 -38.44
CA LYS A 5 1.38 -10.81 -37.72
C LYS A 5 2.29 -10.68 -36.51
N LEU A 6 3.17 -9.67 -36.52
CA LEU A 6 3.87 -9.21 -35.32
C LEU A 6 2.82 -8.70 -34.33
N GLN A 7 2.62 -9.43 -33.22
CA GLN A 7 1.87 -8.87 -32.11
C GLN A 7 2.80 -7.92 -31.34
N PRO A 8 2.36 -6.70 -31.00
CA PRO A 8 3.16 -5.81 -30.18
C PRO A 8 3.41 -6.47 -28.83
N VAL A 9 4.68 -6.49 -28.42
CA VAL A 9 5.08 -6.93 -27.08
C VAL A 9 4.42 -6.00 -26.07
N TYR A 10 3.73 -6.57 -25.09
CA TYR A 10 3.12 -5.78 -24.02
C TYR A 10 4.22 -5.20 -23.13
N GLU A 11 4.40 -3.88 -23.20
CA GLU A 11 5.27 -3.12 -22.31
C GLU A 11 4.40 -2.29 -21.35
N PRO A 12 4.25 -2.72 -20.08
CA PRO A 12 3.48 -1.94 -19.11
C PRO A 12 4.15 -0.60 -18.83
N LEU A 13 3.35 0.45 -18.72
CA LEU A 13 3.84 1.73 -18.20
C LEU A 13 4.23 1.55 -16.72
N GLY A 14 5.51 1.79 -16.43
CA GLY A 14 6.02 1.78 -15.05
C GLY A 14 5.68 3.09 -14.33
N SER A 15 5.05 2.99 -13.16
CA SER A 15 4.92 4.11 -12.22
C SER A 15 6.01 4.00 -11.15
N VAL A 16 7.23 4.39 -11.51
CA VAL A 16 8.41 4.26 -10.62
C VAL A 16 8.49 5.44 -9.66
N TRP A 17 8.72 5.15 -8.37
CA TRP A 17 8.97 6.14 -7.34
C TRP A 17 10.43 6.06 -6.86
N HIS A 18 11.09 7.21 -6.70
CA HIS A 18 12.50 7.31 -6.31
C HIS A 18 12.72 8.03 -4.98
N GLY A 19 11.67 8.33 -4.22
CA GLY A 19 11.73 8.96 -2.89
C GLY A 19 11.41 7.99 -1.75
N GLU A 20 11.11 8.54 -0.58
CA GLU A 20 10.77 7.75 0.61
C GLU A 20 9.29 7.30 0.60
N ASP A 21 8.98 6.22 1.32
CA ASP A 21 7.61 5.68 1.46
C ASP A 21 6.62 6.73 1.98
N ALA A 22 7.04 7.50 2.99
CA ALA A 22 6.21 8.54 3.59
C ALA A 22 5.89 9.67 2.60
N GLU A 23 6.83 10.00 1.71
CA GLU A 23 6.63 11.02 0.68
C GLU A 23 5.66 10.53 -0.39
N LEU A 24 5.82 9.27 -0.84
CA LEU A 24 4.88 8.64 -1.75
C LEU A 24 3.47 8.65 -1.16
N LEU A 25 3.34 8.27 0.10
CA LEU A 25 2.06 8.23 0.79
C LEU A 25 1.41 9.62 0.87
N GLU A 26 2.17 10.69 1.13
CA GLU A 26 1.63 12.05 1.07
C GLU A 26 1.15 12.44 -0.33
N GLN A 27 1.85 12.03 -1.40
CA GLN A 27 1.37 12.23 -2.77
C GLN A 27 0.06 11.47 -3.01
N MET A 28 -0.03 10.21 -2.57
CA MET A 28 -1.25 9.40 -2.70
C MET A 28 -2.43 10.02 -1.93
N LEU A 29 -2.20 10.48 -0.70
CA LEU A 29 -3.21 11.15 0.14
C LEU A 29 -3.64 12.52 -0.41
N THR A 30 -2.83 13.12 -1.27
CA THR A 30 -3.17 14.35 -1.99
C THR A 30 -3.97 14.05 -3.25
N LEU A 31 -3.64 12.96 -3.94
CA LEU A 31 -4.21 12.62 -5.25
C LEU A 31 -5.56 11.91 -5.19
N TYR A 32 -5.70 10.90 -4.33
CA TYR A 32 -6.89 10.01 -4.35
C TYR A 32 -8.11 10.55 -3.60
N PRO A 33 -7.98 11.07 -2.36
CA PRO A 33 -9.13 11.55 -1.61
C PRO A 33 -9.72 12.84 -2.20
N ARG A 34 -11.04 12.94 -2.25
CA ARG A 34 -11.73 14.16 -2.73
C ARG A 34 -11.54 15.39 -1.84
N LYS A 35 -11.12 15.18 -0.59
CA LYS A 35 -10.87 16.20 0.42
C LYS A 35 -9.67 15.76 1.25
N PRO A 36 -8.89 16.70 1.82
CA PRO A 36 -7.78 16.36 2.70
C PRO A 36 -8.26 15.41 3.82
N PRO A 37 -7.71 14.18 3.92
CA PRO A 37 -8.17 13.22 4.90
C PRO A 37 -7.64 13.58 6.29
N SER A 38 -8.51 13.40 7.30
CA SER A 38 -8.20 13.67 8.71
C SER A 38 -8.23 12.42 9.57
N ARG A 39 -9.13 11.47 9.24
CA ARG A 39 -9.27 10.19 9.92
C ARG A 39 -8.69 9.10 9.04
N ILE A 40 -7.42 8.80 9.28
CA ILE A 40 -6.67 7.81 8.53
C ILE A 40 -6.46 6.57 9.40
N LEU A 41 -6.84 5.42 8.87
CA LEU A 41 -6.52 4.11 9.43
C LEU A 41 -5.35 3.51 8.65
N ASP A 42 -4.30 3.12 9.32
CA ASP A 42 -3.38 2.10 8.80
C ASP A 42 -3.82 0.75 9.35
N SER A 43 -4.31 -0.11 8.46
CA SER A 43 -4.92 -1.39 8.81
C SER A 43 -3.92 -2.56 8.91
N THR A 44 -2.63 -2.26 8.74
CA THR A 44 -1.51 -3.20 8.77
C THR A 44 -0.26 -2.52 9.34
N VAL A 45 -0.42 -1.77 10.44
CA VAL A 45 0.56 -0.73 10.83
C VAL A 45 1.95 -1.28 11.14
N ASN A 46 2.05 -2.49 11.68
CA ASN A 46 3.31 -3.07 12.13
C ASN A 46 4.12 -2.04 12.96
N GLY A 47 5.43 -1.92 12.73
CA GLY A 47 6.27 -0.89 13.34
C GLY A 47 6.11 0.54 12.77
N GLY A 48 5.08 0.82 11.97
CA GLY A 48 4.78 2.15 11.43
C GLY A 48 5.82 2.69 10.45
N ARG A 49 6.57 1.81 9.77
CA ARG A 49 7.70 2.22 8.91
C ARG A 49 7.29 3.14 7.76
N PHE A 50 6.13 2.89 7.16
CA PHE A 50 5.57 3.69 6.06
C PHE A 50 5.32 5.16 6.47
N TRP A 51 5.16 5.43 7.76
CA TRP A 51 4.87 6.76 8.31
C TRP A 51 6.10 7.46 8.90
N ARG A 52 7.30 6.88 8.80
CA ARG A 52 8.51 7.45 9.40
C ARG A 52 8.77 8.84 8.83
N GLY A 53 8.87 9.83 9.72
CA GLY A 53 9.07 11.24 9.33
C GLY A 53 7.79 11.99 8.94
N SER A 54 6.66 11.30 8.79
CA SER A 54 5.36 11.96 8.56
C SER A 54 4.88 12.66 9.84
N LYS A 55 4.18 13.79 9.66
CA LYS A 55 3.49 14.52 10.73
C LYS A 55 2.01 14.13 10.84
N ARG A 56 1.52 13.23 10.00
CA ARG A 56 0.12 12.76 10.00
C ARG A 56 -0.18 12.06 11.32
N ARG A 57 -1.37 12.33 11.86
CA ARG A 57 -1.94 11.53 12.93
C ARG A 57 -2.71 10.38 12.30
N ILE A 58 -2.35 9.16 12.67
CA ILE A 58 -2.97 7.93 12.18
C ILE A 58 -3.49 7.09 13.33
N ILE A 59 -4.50 6.28 13.06
CA ILE A 59 -4.88 5.16 13.92
C ILE A 59 -4.25 3.91 13.32
N GLY A 60 -3.38 3.25 14.07
CA GLY A 60 -2.73 2.02 13.63
C GLY A 60 -3.48 0.79 14.15
N LEU A 61 -3.77 -0.16 13.27
CA LEU A 61 -4.32 -1.46 13.60
C LEU A 61 -3.32 -2.55 13.20
N ASP A 62 -3.10 -3.48 14.11
CA ASP A 62 -2.31 -4.69 13.88
C ASP A 62 -2.86 -5.85 14.70
N ILE A 63 -2.71 -7.09 14.24
CA ILE A 63 -3.10 -8.28 15.00
C ILE A 63 -2.10 -8.57 16.12
N GLU A 64 -0.84 -8.13 15.97
CA GLU A 64 0.22 -8.39 16.92
C GLU A 64 0.49 -7.21 17.84
N LEU A 65 0.20 -7.38 19.14
CA LEU A 65 0.44 -6.38 20.18
C LEU A 65 1.90 -5.90 20.27
N LYS A 66 2.88 -6.72 19.85
CA LYS A 66 4.32 -6.38 19.91
C LYS A 66 4.66 -5.12 19.12
N HIS A 67 3.87 -4.81 18.11
CA HIS A 67 4.00 -3.63 17.27
C HIS A 67 3.45 -2.36 17.90
N LYS A 68 2.79 -2.48 19.07
CA LYS A 68 2.15 -1.39 19.82
C LYS A 68 1.18 -0.55 18.95
N PRO A 69 0.26 -1.19 18.22
CA PRO A 69 -0.73 -0.45 17.44
C PRO A 69 -1.66 0.34 18.37
N SER A 70 -2.37 1.32 17.82
CA SER A 70 -3.45 2.00 18.55
C SER A 70 -4.58 1.03 18.91
N ILE A 71 -4.81 0.04 18.06
CA ILE A 71 -5.86 -0.98 18.20
C ILE A 71 -5.29 -2.34 17.83
N VAL A 72 -5.43 -3.33 18.72
CA VAL A 72 -5.08 -4.72 18.43
C VAL A 72 -6.31 -5.43 17.88
N ALA A 73 -6.32 -5.77 16.59
CA ALA A 73 -7.44 -6.43 15.93
C ALA A 73 -7.04 -7.10 14.61
N ASP A 74 -7.87 -8.03 14.14
CA ASP A 74 -7.77 -8.64 12.81
C ASP A 74 -8.34 -7.70 11.75
N ASN A 75 -7.55 -7.36 10.73
CA ASN A 75 -7.96 -6.45 9.66
C ASN A 75 -9.00 -7.06 8.69
N THR A 76 -9.19 -8.38 8.70
CA THR A 76 -10.28 -9.05 7.99
C THR A 76 -11.61 -8.91 8.74
N ARG A 77 -11.59 -8.49 10.01
CA ARG A 77 -12.75 -8.33 10.90
C ARG A 77 -12.61 -7.07 11.77
N MET A 78 -12.46 -5.91 11.12
CA MET A 78 -12.22 -4.65 11.81
C MET A 78 -13.35 -4.23 12.76
N PRO A 79 -13.05 -3.74 13.98
CA PRO A 79 -14.03 -3.41 15.01
C PRO A 79 -14.57 -1.97 14.87
N PHE A 80 -14.79 -1.50 13.64
CA PHE A 80 -15.20 -0.12 13.37
C PHE A 80 -16.60 -0.03 12.80
N CYS A 81 -17.30 1.05 13.14
CA CYS A 81 -18.56 1.38 12.49
C CYS A 81 -18.32 1.82 11.03
N ASN A 82 -19.38 1.76 10.23
CA ASN A 82 -19.36 2.33 8.90
C ASN A 82 -18.99 3.82 8.94
N ARG A 83 -18.19 4.28 7.97
CA ARG A 83 -17.79 5.69 7.79
C ARG A 83 -16.96 6.26 8.96
N SER A 84 -16.28 5.41 9.72
CA SER A 84 -15.35 5.84 10.78
C SER A 84 -14.09 6.54 10.26
N PHE A 85 -13.65 6.20 9.05
CA PHE A 85 -12.41 6.73 8.45
C PHE A 85 -12.65 7.36 7.08
N ASP A 86 -11.81 8.32 6.75
CA ASP A 86 -11.80 8.97 5.44
C ASP A 86 -10.95 8.17 4.44
N VAL A 87 -9.85 7.56 4.93
CA VAL A 87 -8.90 6.74 4.16
C VAL A 87 -8.45 5.54 4.99
N ILE A 88 -8.27 4.41 4.30
CA ILE A 88 -7.62 3.21 4.84
C ILE A 88 -6.34 2.97 4.03
N VAL A 89 -5.20 2.91 4.70
CA VAL A 89 -3.93 2.42 4.16
C VAL A 89 -3.85 0.93 4.47
N TYR A 90 -3.53 0.14 3.46
CA TYR A 90 -3.51 -1.31 3.54
C TYR A 90 -2.29 -1.83 2.77
N ASP A 91 -1.33 -2.37 3.51
CA ASP A 91 -0.12 -3.03 3.01
C ASP A 91 -0.17 -4.50 3.47
N PRO A 92 -0.77 -5.41 2.67
CA PRO A 92 -1.00 -6.79 3.09
C PRO A 92 0.33 -7.52 3.36
N PRO A 93 0.31 -8.55 4.24
CA PRO A 93 1.51 -9.33 4.54
C PRO A 93 2.20 -9.83 3.26
N HIS A 94 3.51 -9.58 3.16
CA HIS A 94 4.30 -10.10 2.06
C HIS A 94 4.26 -11.62 2.04
N ILE A 95 3.94 -12.20 0.88
CA ILE A 95 4.06 -13.64 0.65
C ILE A 95 5.56 -13.93 0.46
N PRO A 96 6.18 -14.78 1.30
CA PRO A 96 7.57 -15.16 1.10
C PRO A 96 7.75 -15.81 -0.27
N ASN A 97 8.78 -15.41 -1.03
CA ASN A 97 9.07 -15.86 -2.41
C ASN A 97 8.17 -15.29 -3.52
N GLN A 98 7.50 -14.14 -3.32
CA GLN A 98 6.90 -13.40 -4.42
C GLN A 98 7.94 -13.14 -5.54
N GLY A 99 7.65 -13.59 -6.77
CA GLY A 99 8.52 -13.37 -7.94
C GLY A 99 9.71 -14.33 -8.09
N LYS A 100 9.74 -15.47 -7.36
CA LYS A 100 10.77 -16.51 -7.63
C LYS A 100 10.62 -17.18 -9.00
N ASP A 101 9.48 -17.03 -9.67
CA ASP A 101 9.45 -17.12 -11.12
C ASP A 101 9.87 -15.75 -11.68
N LYS A 102 11.12 -15.64 -12.12
CA LYS A 102 11.66 -14.43 -12.80
C LYS A 102 10.99 -14.14 -14.15
N SER A 103 9.77 -14.63 -14.36
CA SER A 103 9.00 -14.51 -15.59
C SER A 103 8.57 -13.07 -15.90
N LYS A 104 8.67 -12.16 -14.91
CA LYS A 104 8.26 -10.75 -15.01
C LYS A 104 9.29 -9.75 -14.51
N ASP A 105 10.54 -10.16 -14.29
CA ASP A 105 11.60 -9.22 -13.94
C ASP A 105 11.96 -8.40 -15.18
N PHE A 106 11.67 -7.09 -15.15
CA PHE A 106 11.90 -6.14 -16.25
C PHE A 106 13.39 -5.80 -16.49
N ASN A 107 14.32 -6.70 -16.16
CA ASN A 107 15.74 -6.50 -16.44
C ASN A 107 16.03 -6.83 -17.91
N THR A 108 15.98 -5.82 -18.77
CA THR A 108 16.71 -5.78 -20.05
C THR A 108 17.72 -4.65 -19.98
#